data_AF-A0A9E6MTQ0-F1
#
_entry.id   AF-A0A9E6MTQ0-F1
#
_cell.length_a   1.000
_cell.length_b   1.000
_cell.length_c   1.000
_cell.angle_alpha   90.00
_cell.angle_beta   90.00
_cell.angle_gamma   90.00
#
_symmetry.space_group_name_H-M   'P 1'
#
loop_
_entity.id
_entity.type
_entity.pdbx_description
1 polymer ?
#
loop_
_entity_poly.entity_id
_entity_poly.type
_entity_poly.pdbx_seq_one_letter_code
_entity_poly.pdbx_strand_id
1 'polypeptide(L)'
;MPNFKEKVAFFDIDGTIRTRPLPESLYEILIRDYKYRGGNLEKYQGLQKEIKELRKAYKTSEKNSDELFGQYCQMVVAFAMIALEKYTSEEVREIGRRVVVEYRGSQDYISTLNMINFLRTEGFKLVAISGSPKFLVDAFVKEYDFYMGIGQDYEKDDQGIFRETKIRTFENKHMFVEQVLEKISKKSYLFNREDFFVIAAGDTQGDFSMMKYADKAFVINPSITFFDQIIDFLGEDSDKSDERCKFTVISERKRRPVIENILSNTKKESPIIRNLECFERWLSKELRLWI
;
A
#
# COMPACT_ATOMS: atom_id res chain seq x y z
N MET A 1 29.87 0.82 8.33
CA MET A 1 28.56 1.25 7.81
C MET A 1 28.53 0.97 6.33
N PRO A 2 27.46 0.38 5.78
CA PRO A 2 27.35 0.14 4.34
C PRO A 2 27.38 1.49 3.60
N ASN A 3 28.11 1.56 2.49
CA ASN A 3 28.17 2.78 1.67
C ASN A 3 27.14 2.69 0.54
N PHE A 4 25.85 2.82 0.88
CA PHE A 4 24.78 2.78 -0.09
C PHE A 4 24.86 3.98 -1.05
N LYS A 5 24.74 3.73 -2.34
CA LYS A 5 24.77 4.78 -3.38
C LYS A 5 23.41 5.44 -3.54
N GLU A 6 22.33 4.70 -3.32
CA GLU A 6 20.96 5.15 -3.54
C GLU A 6 20.05 4.67 -2.41
N LYS A 7 19.07 5.51 -2.01
CA LYS A 7 18.08 5.19 -0.99
C LYS A 7 16.69 5.16 -1.63
N VAL A 8 15.96 4.07 -1.49
CA VAL A 8 14.64 3.88 -2.11
C VAL A 8 13.67 3.30 -1.10
N ALA A 9 12.47 3.86 -1.01
CA ALA A 9 11.43 3.39 -0.12
C ALA A 9 10.18 3.04 -0.92
N PHE A 10 9.69 1.82 -0.73
CA PHE A 10 8.52 1.27 -1.40
C PHE A 10 7.35 1.19 -0.45
N PHE A 11 6.17 1.61 -0.91
CA PHE A 11 4.96 1.66 -0.11
C PHE A 11 3.81 0.99 -0.83
N ASP A 12 3.07 0.13 -0.13
CA ASP A 12 1.66 -0.06 -0.47
C ASP A 12 0.85 1.21 -0.18
N ILE A 13 -0.33 1.33 -0.78
CA ILE A 13 -1.22 2.48 -0.57
C ILE A 13 -2.38 2.12 0.37
N ASP A 14 -3.07 1.02 0.13
CA ASP A 14 -4.43 0.76 0.63
C ASP A 14 -4.38 -0.05 1.92
N GLY A 15 -4.57 0.59 3.07
CA GLY A 15 -4.31 -0.02 4.39
C GLY A 15 -2.93 0.35 4.94
N THR A 16 -2.05 0.88 4.10
CA THR A 16 -0.70 1.32 4.47
C THR A 16 -0.56 2.84 4.58
N ILE A 17 -0.84 3.58 3.51
CA ILE A 17 -0.86 5.05 3.54
C ILE A 17 -2.27 5.55 3.79
N ARG A 18 -3.24 5.00 3.05
CA ARG A 18 -4.66 5.30 3.18
C ARG A 18 -5.29 4.38 4.21
N THR A 19 -6.08 4.95 5.12
CA THR A 19 -6.94 4.20 6.06
C THR A 19 -8.18 3.63 5.38
N ARG A 20 -8.54 4.18 4.22
CA ARG A 20 -9.62 3.70 3.36
C ARG A 20 -9.05 3.44 1.97
N PRO A 21 -9.24 2.24 1.39
CA PRO A 21 -8.72 1.93 0.06
C PRO A 21 -9.20 2.93 -1.00
N LEU A 22 -8.33 3.27 -1.96
CA LEU A 22 -8.63 4.11 -3.12
C LEU A 22 -9.87 3.63 -3.89
N PRO A 23 -10.10 2.31 -4.13
CA PRO A 23 -11.29 1.86 -4.85
C PRO A 23 -12.57 2.13 -4.06
N GLU A 24 -12.55 2.01 -2.73
CA GLU A 24 -13.71 2.34 -1.88
C GLU A 24 -14.03 3.83 -1.97
N SER A 25 -13.01 4.69 -1.92
CA SER A 25 -13.19 6.13 -2.07
C SER A 25 -13.67 6.53 -3.48
N LEU A 26 -13.22 5.81 -4.51
CA LEU A 26 -13.75 5.95 -5.86
C LEU A 26 -15.23 5.58 -5.93
N TYR A 27 -15.64 4.46 -5.33
CA TYR A 27 -17.04 4.05 -5.27
C TYR A 27 -17.92 5.15 -4.66
N GLU A 28 -17.53 5.70 -3.50
CA GLU A 28 -18.30 6.76 -2.83
C GLU A 28 -18.46 8.00 -3.71
N ILE A 29 -17.38 8.45 -4.36
CA ILE A 29 -17.42 9.60 -5.27
C ILE A 29 -18.29 9.32 -6.50
N LEU A 30 -18.18 8.13 -7.09
CA LEU A 30 -18.98 7.75 -8.26
C LEU A 30 -20.47 7.77 -7.94
N ILE A 31 -20.89 7.20 -6.81
CA ILE A 31 -22.31 7.19 -6.41
C ILE A 31 -22.81 8.59 -6.09
N ARG A 32 -22.00 9.40 -5.40
CA ARG A 32 -22.41 10.71 -4.91
C ARG A 32 -22.51 11.75 -6.03
N ASP A 33 -21.56 11.74 -6.96
CA ASP A 33 -21.32 12.89 -7.85
C ASP A 33 -21.46 12.59 -9.35
N TYR A 34 -21.44 11.31 -9.75
CA TYR A 34 -21.37 10.92 -11.16
C TYR A 34 -22.59 10.12 -11.59
N LYS A 35 -23.18 10.53 -12.73
CA LYS A 35 -24.29 9.78 -13.33
C LYS A 35 -23.76 8.55 -14.05
N TYR A 36 -24.43 7.42 -13.91
CA TYR A 36 -24.16 6.27 -14.77
C TYR A 36 -24.55 6.61 -16.22
N ARG A 37 -23.61 6.40 -17.16
CA ARG A 37 -23.78 6.72 -18.59
C ARG A 37 -23.85 5.47 -19.47
N GLY A 38 -23.80 4.28 -18.86
CA GLY A 38 -23.77 3.01 -19.57
C GLY A 38 -25.15 2.45 -19.89
N GLY A 39 -25.15 1.30 -20.58
CA GLY A 39 -26.37 0.68 -21.10
C GLY A 39 -27.00 -0.38 -20.20
N ASN A 40 -26.32 -0.82 -19.13
CA ASN A 40 -26.74 -1.93 -18.29
C ASN A 40 -27.07 -1.45 -16.86
N LEU A 41 -28.18 -0.72 -16.73
CA LEU A 41 -28.61 -0.14 -15.46
C LEU A 41 -28.94 -1.22 -14.41
N GLU A 42 -29.48 -2.36 -14.84
CA GLU A 42 -29.77 -3.49 -13.96
C GLU A 42 -28.50 -4.02 -13.29
N LYS A 43 -27.44 -4.28 -14.07
CA LYS A 43 -26.15 -4.73 -13.53
C LYS A 43 -25.52 -3.66 -12.62
N TYR A 44 -25.58 -2.39 -13.02
CA TYR A 44 -25.08 -1.29 -12.19
C TYR A 44 -25.76 -1.26 -10.81
N GLN A 45 -27.10 -1.34 -10.77
CA GLN A 45 -27.87 -1.34 -9.52
C GLN A 45 -27.69 -2.62 -8.70
N GLY A 46 -27.58 -3.77 -9.37
CA GLY A 46 -27.29 -5.05 -8.74
C GLY A 46 -25.98 -5.01 -7.95
N LEU A 47 -24.90 -4.52 -8.59
CA LEU A 47 -23.60 -4.36 -7.94
C LEU A 47 -23.64 -3.40 -6.75
N GLN A 48 -24.37 -2.27 -6.85
CA GLN A 48 -24.52 -1.37 -5.70
C GLN A 48 -25.18 -2.06 -4.50
N LYS A 49 -26.19 -2.91 -4.75
CA LYS A 49 -26.87 -3.66 -3.70
C LYS A 49 -25.93 -4.68 -3.06
N GLU A 50 -25.22 -5.47 -3.87
CA GLU A 50 -24.25 -6.46 -3.40
C GLU A 50 -23.12 -5.82 -2.59
N ILE A 51 -22.56 -4.69 -3.06
CA ILE A 51 -21.55 -3.92 -2.34
C ILE A 51 -22.07 -3.49 -0.97
N LYS A 52 -23.32 -3.00 -0.90
CA LYS A 52 -23.93 -2.59 0.38
C LYS A 52 -24.11 -3.77 1.34
N GLU A 53 -24.49 -4.93 0.83
CA GLU A 53 -24.65 -6.16 1.62
C GLU A 53 -23.30 -6.68 2.12
N LEU A 54 -22.29 -6.77 1.24
CA LEU A 54 -20.91 -7.11 1.60
C LEU A 54 -20.34 -6.13 2.63
N ARG A 55 -20.58 -4.83 2.45
CA ARG A 55 -20.12 -3.80 3.39
C ARG A 55 -20.69 -3.97 4.78
N LYS A 56 -21.96 -4.34 4.87
CA LYS A 56 -22.59 -4.66 6.14
C LYS A 56 -21.98 -5.94 6.72
N ALA A 57 -21.86 -6.99 5.89
CA ALA A 57 -21.40 -8.30 6.31
C ALA A 57 -19.97 -8.25 6.90
N TYR A 58 -18.99 -7.66 6.21
CA TYR A 58 -17.60 -7.64 6.71
C TYR A 58 -17.48 -6.83 8.00
N LYS A 59 -18.26 -5.76 8.17
CA LYS A 59 -18.25 -4.93 9.39
C LYS A 59 -18.88 -5.61 10.61
N THR A 60 -19.82 -6.53 10.38
CA THR A 60 -20.52 -7.25 11.47
C THR A 60 -19.95 -8.64 11.72
N SER A 61 -19.09 -9.14 10.83
CA SER A 61 -18.51 -10.48 10.93
C SER A 61 -17.32 -10.48 11.89
N GLU A 62 -17.33 -11.37 12.87
CA GLU A 62 -16.20 -11.57 13.79
C GLU A 62 -15.15 -12.54 13.25
N LYS A 63 -15.55 -13.50 12.40
CA LYS A 63 -14.69 -14.61 11.95
C LYS A 63 -14.21 -14.50 10.50
N ASN A 64 -15.05 -13.97 9.62
CA ASN A 64 -14.79 -13.95 8.17
C ASN A 64 -14.63 -12.51 7.65
N SER A 65 -14.24 -11.56 8.52
CA SER A 65 -14.18 -10.14 8.15
C SER A 65 -13.20 -9.92 6.99
N ASP A 66 -12.01 -10.52 7.06
CA ASP A 66 -10.96 -10.36 6.03
C ASP A 66 -11.36 -10.92 4.67
N GLU A 67 -11.95 -12.12 4.63
CA GLU A 67 -12.44 -12.73 3.38
C GLU A 67 -13.55 -11.88 2.75
N LEU A 68 -14.54 -11.49 3.55
CA LEU A 68 -15.65 -10.65 3.10
C LEU A 68 -15.18 -9.26 2.66
N PHE A 69 -14.14 -8.72 3.32
CA PHE A 69 -13.50 -7.47 2.91
C PHE A 69 -12.79 -7.63 1.56
N GLY A 70 -12.09 -8.74 1.33
CA GLY A 70 -11.52 -9.07 0.02
C GLY A 70 -12.57 -9.13 -1.09
N GLN A 71 -13.69 -9.83 -0.84
CA GLN A 71 -14.82 -9.89 -1.78
C GLN A 71 -15.43 -8.50 -2.03
N TYR A 72 -15.59 -7.70 -0.97
CA TYR A 72 -16.05 -6.31 -1.06
C TYR A 72 -15.14 -5.47 -1.95
N CYS A 73 -13.82 -5.54 -1.75
CA CYS A 73 -12.84 -4.80 -2.56
C CYS A 73 -12.90 -5.18 -4.04
N GLN A 74 -12.97 -6.48 -4.36
CA GLN A 74 -13.13 -6.94 -5.73
C GLN A 74 -14.43 -6.44 -6.37
N MET A 75 -15.53 -6.47 -5.61
CA MET A 75 -16.83 -5.99 -6.09
C MET A 75 -16.83 -4.48 -6.36
N VAL A 76 -16.20 -3.71 -5.49
CA VAL A 76 -16.03 -2.26 -5.63
C VAL A 76 -15.24 -1.91 -6.90
N VAL A 77 -14.17 -2.65 -7.19
CA VAL A 77 -13.40 -2.50 -8.43
C VAL A 77 -14.27 -2.84 -9.64
N ALA A 78 -14.97 -3.98 -9.63
CA ALA A 78 -15.84 -4.40 -10.72
C ALA A 78 -16.95 -3.36 -11.00
N PHE A 79 -17.52 -2.76 -9.95
CA PHE A 79 -18.47 -1.66 -10.07
C PHE A 79 -17.83 -0.43 -10.73
N ALA A 80 -16.64 -0.01 -10.27
CA ALA A 80 -15.97 1.17 -10.81
C ALA A 80 -15.72 1.04 -12.32
N MET A 81 -15.32 -0.15 -12.76
CA MET A 81 -15.10 -0.45 -14.17
C MET A 81 -16.36 -0.26 -15.02
N ILE A 82 -17.53 -0.70 -14.53
CA ILE A 82 -18.79 -0.51 -15.23
C ILE A 82 -19.25 0.95 -15.17
N ALA A 83 -19.14 1.58 -14.00
CA ALA A 83 -19.54 2.96 -13.79
C ALA A 83 -18.80 3.93 -14.72
N LEU A 84 -17.54 3.62 -15.04
CA LEU A 84 -16.65 4.44 -15.86
C LEU A 84 -16.66 4.06 -17.36
N GLU A 85 -17.40 3.04 -17.80
CA GLU A 85 -17.27 2.45 -19.14
C GLU A 85 -17.50 3.42 -20.32
N LYS A 86 -18.32 4.45 -20.11
CA LYS A 86 -18.66 5.52 -21.08
C LYS A 86 -18.04 6.87 -20.75
N TYR A 87 -17.13 6.93 -19.78
CA TYR A 87 -16.35 8.13 -19.50
C TYR A 87 -15.10 8.18 -20.39
N THR A 88 -14.70 9.38 -20.78
CA THR A 88 -13.43 9.58 -21.49
C THR A 88 -12.25 9.37 -20.55
N SER A 89 -11.06 9.06 -21.10
CA SER A 89 -9.85 8.90 -20.29
C SER A 89 -9.50 10.16 -19.50
N GLU A 90 -9.84 11.35 -20.00
CA GLU A 90 -9.64 12.61 -19.29
C GLU A 90 -10.57 12.74 -18.09
N GLU A 91 -11.86 12.44 -18.26
CA GLU A 91 -12.81 12.42 -17.14
C GLU A 91 -12.42 11.39 -16.08
N VAL A 92 -11.98 10.19 -16.49
CA VAL A 92 -11.51 9.15 -15.55
C VAL A 92 -10.29 9.64 -14.75
N ARG A 93 -9.32 10.31 -15.41
CA ARG A 93 -8.17 10.90 -14.71
C ARG A 93 -8.61 11.98 -13.72
N GLU A 94 -9.55 12.84 -14.09
CA GLU A 94 -10.05 13.88 -13.18
C GLU A 94 -10.82 13.29 -12.00
N ILE A 95 -11.64 12.26 -12.23
CA ILE A 95 -12.31 11.49 -11.17
C ILE A 95 -11.25 10.93 -10.21
N GLY A 96 -10.21 10.27 -10.73
CA GLY A 96 -9.12 9.74 -9.92
C GLY A 96 -8.40 10.81 -9.11
N ARG A 97 -8.11 11.97 -9.72
CA ARG A 97 -7.53 13.13 -9.01
C ARG A 97 -8.42 13.58 -7.86
N ARG A 98 -9.73 13.67 -8.07
CA ARG A 98 -10.70 14.05 -7.02
C ARG A 98 -10.72 13.05 -5.86
N VAL A 99 -10.69 11.74 -6.14
CA VAL A 99 -10.59 10.68 -5.11
C VAL A 99 -9.40 10.89 -4.20
N VAL A 100 -8.26 11.27 -4.76
CA VAL A 100 -7.03 11.46 -4.00
C VAL A 100 -7.07 12.77 -3.22
N VAL A 101 -7.41 13.87 -3.86
CA VAL A 101 -7.36 15.22 -3.28
C VAL A 101 -8.43 15.43 -2.20
N GLU A 102 -9.67 15.00 -2.43
CA GLU A 102 -10.77 15.27 -1.51
C GLU A 102 -10.59 14.59 -0.16
N TYR A 103 -9.94 13.44 -0.15
CA TYR A 103 -9.76 12.63 1.05
C TYR A 103 -8.37 12.74 1.69
N ARG A 104 -7.45 13.50 1.08
CA ARG A 104 -6.10 13.72 1.58
C ARG A 104 -6.12 14.19 3.04
N GLY A 105 -5.27 13.58 3.87
CA GLY A 105 -5.13 13.85 5.30
C GLY A 105 -6.28 13.32 6.17
N SER A 106 -7.52 13.29 5.68
CA SER A 106 -8.67 12.77 6.44
C SER A 106 -8.74 11.23 6.43
N GLN A 107 -8.23 10.61 5.37
CA GLN A 107 -8.20 9.16 5.17
C GLN A 107 -6.77 8.62 5.07
N ASP A 108 -5.81 9.30 5.71
CA ASP A 108 -4.41 8.89 5.73
C ASP A 108 -3.97 8.55 7.15
N TYR A 109 -3.14 7.52 7.28
CA TYR A 109 -2.43 7.25 8.53
C TYR A 109 -1.39 8.35 8.76
N ILE A 110 -1.49 9.08 9.88
CA ILE A 110 -0.57 10.19 10.15
C ILE A 110 0.86 9.68 10.33
N SER A 111 1.02 8.53 10.98
CA SER A 111 2.32 7.88 11.16
C SER A 111 2.99 7.58 9.81
N THR A 112 2.24 7.04 8.85
CA THR A 112 2.75 6.80 7.49
C THR A 112 3.07 8.10 6.77
N LEU A 113 2.25 9.15 6.88
CA LEU A 113 2.57 10.46 6.29
C LEU A 113 3.84 11.08 6.88
N ASN A 114 4.03 10.98 8.19
CA ASN A 114 5.24 11.48 8.84
C ASN A 114 6.47 10.68 8.40
N MET A 115 6.35 9.36 8.26
CA MET A 115 7.42 8.52 7.72
C MET A 115 7.75 8.88 6.26
N ILE A 116 6.76 9.08 5.39
CA ILE A 116 6.95 9.54 4.01
C ILE A 116 7.71 10.88 4.00
N ASN A 117 7.30 11.83 4.82
CA ASN A 117 7.96 13.14 4.89
C ASN A 117 9.40 13.03 5.39
N PHE A 118 9.64 12.25 6.44
CA PHE A 118 10.97 12.01 6.98
C PHE A 118 11.89 11.37 5.94
N LEU A 119 11.45 10.29 5.29
CA LEU A 119 12.23 9.61 4.26
C LEU A 119 12.55 10.53 3.07
N ARG A 120 11.59 11.37 2.67
CA ARG A 120 11.84 12.40 1.65
C ARG A 120 12.96 13.36 2.08
N THR A 121 12.93 13.85 3.32
CA THR A 121 13.99 14.73 3.84
C THR A 121 15.36 14.04 3.93
N GLU A 122 15.37 12.72 4.11
CA GLU A 122 16.59 11.89 4.13
C GLU A 122 17.09 11.48 2.73
N GLY A 123 16.45 11.99 1.67
CA GLY A 123 16.86 11.79 0.28
C GLY A 123 16.39 10.49 -0.35
N PHE A 124 15.37 9.81 0.21
CA PHE A 124 14.82 8.60 -0.39
C PHE A 124 13.99 8.93 -1.63
N LYS A 125 14.13 8.10 -2.68
CA LYS A 125 13.16 8.01 -3.77
C LYS A 125 11.97 7.18 -3.29
N LEU A 126 10.79 7.80 -3.24
CA LEU A 126 9.57 7.14 -2.77
C LEU A 126 8.80 6.52 -3.94
N VAL A 127 8.47 5.24 -3.82
CA VAL A 127 7.80 4.45 -4.87
C VAL A 127 6.55 3.80 -4.29
N ALA A 128 5.42 3.92 -4.99
CA ALA A 128 4.17 3.27 -4.60
C ALA A 128 3.94 1.99 -5.42
N ILE A 129 3.53 0.90 -4.78
CA ILE A 129 3.14 -0.36 -5.44
C ILE A 129 1.81 -0.80 -4.84
N SER A 130 0.71 -0.72 -5.58
CA SER A 130 -0.63 -1.01 -5.07
C SER A 130 -1.44 -1.84 -6.07
N GLY A 131 -2.33 -2.69 -5.55
CA GLY A 131 -3.34 -3.42 -6.32
C GLY A 131 -4.48 -2.55 -6.86
N SER A 132 -4.51 -1.26 -6.52
CA SER A 132 -5.52 -0.33 -7.01
C SER A 132 -5.33 0.01 -8.50
N PRO A 133 -6.42 0.37 -9.21
CA PRO A 133 -6.35 0.82 -10.60
C PRO A 133 -5.28 1.87 -10.87
N LYS A 134 -4.50 1.65 -11.93
CA LYS A 134 -3.36 2.50 -12.30
C LYS A 134 -3.69 4.00 -12.32
N PHE A 135 -4.86 4.40 -12.83
CA PHE A 135 -5.22 5.82 -12.88
C PHE A 135 -5.40 6.46 -11.48
N LEU A 136 -5.79 5.67 -10.45
CA LEU A 136 -5.84 6.13 -9.06
C LEU A 136 -4.45 6.21 -8.47
N VAL A 137 -3.59 5.21 -8.75
CA VAL A 137 -2.20 5.21 -8.31
C VAL A 137 -1.41 6.36 -8.92
N ASP A 138 -1.58 6.63 -10.22
CA ASP A 138 -0.93 7.76 -10.90
C ASP A 138 -1.38 9.10 -10.32
N ALA A 139 -2.68 9.24 -9.99
CA ALA A 139 -3.20 10.42 -9.30
C ALA A 139 -2.60 10.55 -7.88
N PHE A 140 -2.47 9.45 -7.16
CA PHE A 140 -1.86 9.41 -5.83
C PHE A 140 -0.40 9.83 -5.86
N VAL A 141 0.38 9.26 -6.78
CA VAL A 141 1.81 9.56 -6.96
C VAL A 141 2.02 11.04 -7.22
N LYS A 142 1.18 11.64 -8.07
CA LYS A 142 1.26 13.07 -8.38
C LYS A 142 0.90 13.94 -7.18
N GLU A 143 -0.15 13.60 -6.44
CA GLU A 143 -0.64 14.41 -5.32
C GLU A 143 0.29 14.35 -4.09
N TYR A 144 0.87 13.17 -3.83
CA TYR A 144 1.76 12.93 -2.69
C TYR A 144 3.24 13.07 -3.04
N ASP A 145 3.56 13.50 -4.27
CA ASP A 145 4.93 13.71 -4.75
C ASP A 145 5.84 12.48 -4.53
N PHE A 146 5.39 11.36 -5.09
CA PHE A 146 6.19 10.13 -5.18
C PHE A 146 7.00 10.14 -6.48
N TYR A 147 8.17 9.51 -6.46
CA TYR A 147 9.04 9.38 -7.62
C TYR A 147 8.39 8.51 -8.71
N MET A 148 7.67 7.45 -8.31
CA MET A 148 7.03 6.51 -9.23
C MET A 148 5.86 5.79 -8.55
N GLY A 149 4.90 5.31 -9.33
CA GLY A 149 3.92 4.33 -8.87
C GLY A 149 3.68 3.20 -9.87
N ILE A 150 3.32 2.06 -9.32
CA ILE A 150 2.93 0.84 -10.02
C ILE A 150 1.55 0.48 -9.51
N GLY A 151 0.56 0.54 -10.40
CA GLY A 151 -0.83 0.23 -10.10
C GLY A 151 -1.37 -0.83 -11.05
N GLN A 152 -2.48 -1.46 -10.68
CA GLN A 152 -3.09 -2.51 -11.45
C GLN A 152 -3.63 -1.98 -12.77
N ASP A 153 -3.16 -2.56 -13.87
CA ASP A 153 -3.68 -2.28 -15.20
C ASP A 153 -4.96 -3.07 -15.46
N TYR A 154 -5.89 -2.40 -16.13
CA TYR A 154 -7.14 -2.97 -16.61
C TYR A 154 -7.31 -2.64 -18.09
N GLU A 155 -7.62 -3.67 -18.88
CA GLU A 155 -7.84 -3.57 -20.31
C GLU A 155 -9.33 -3.62 -20.60
N LYS A 156 -9.82 -2.69 -21.44
CA LYS A 156 -11.20 -2.72 -21.90
C LYS A 156 -11.35 -3.85 -22.93
N ASP A 157 -12.23 -4.82 -22.66
CA ASP A 157 -12.57 -5.83 -23.65
C ASP A 157 -13.56 -5.30 -24.71
N ASP A 158 -13.83 -6.10 -25.74
CA ASP A 158 -14.75 -5.76 -26.84
C ASP A 158 -16.18 -5.45 -26.37
N GLN A 159 -16.54 -5.84 -25.14
CA GLN A 159 -17.84 -5.60 -24.52
C GLN A 159 -17.85 -4.34 -23.65
N GLY A 160 -16.72 -3.65 -23.53
CA GLY A 160 -16.56 -2.45 -22.72
C GLY A 160 -16.30 -2.73 -21.23
N ILE A 161 -16.09 -3.98 -20.86
CA ILE A 161 -15.77 -4.40 -19.49
C ILE A 161 -14.25 -4.30 -19.32
N PHE A 162 -13.81 -3.59 -18.28
CA PHE A 162 -12.40 -3.59 -17.92
C PHE A 162 -12.05 -4.94 -17.26
N ARG A 163 -11.16 -5.69 -17.89
CA ARG A 163 -10.57 -6.92 -17.37
C ARG A 163 -9.23 -6.60 -16.77
N GLU A 164 -8.98 -7.13 -15.58
CA GLU A 164 -7.66 -7.07 -14.96
C GLU A 164 -6.62 -7.77 -15.86
N THR A 165 -5.46 -7.14 -16.07
CA THR A 165 -4.37 -7.78 -16.80
C THR A 165 -3.83 -9.00 -16.06
N LYS A 166 -3.10 -9.87 -16.76
CA LYS A 166 -2.47 -11.05 -16.14
C LYS A 166 -1.44 -10.71 -15.06
N ILE A 167 -0.79 -9.55 -15.18
CA ILE A 167 0.19 -9.10 -14.20
C ILE A 167 -0.57 -8.50 -13.02
N ARG A 168 -0.49 -9.17 -11.86
CA ARG A 168 -1.13 -8.74 -10.61
C ARG A 168 -0.13 -8.00 -9.75
N THR A 169 -0.41 -6.72 -9.53
CA THR A 169 0.48 -5.80 -8.79
C THR A 169 0.47 -6.03 -7.28
N PHE A 170 -0.51 -6.78 -6.76
CA PHE A 170 -0.59 -7.19 -5.36
C PHE A 170 0.09 -8.54 -5.06
N GLU A 171 0.59 -9.23 -6.09
CA GLU A 171 1.34 -10.49 -5.95
C GLU A 171 2.82 -10.26 -6.26
N ASN A 172 3.71 -11.03 -5.62
CA ASN A 172 5.15 -11.03 -5.91
C ASN A 172 5.80 -9.64 -6.01
N LYS A 173 5.40 -8.69 -5.14
CA LYS A 173 5.85 -7.29 -5.19
C LYS A 173 7.37 -7.08 -5.25
N HIS A 174 8.17 -8.01 -4.75
CA HIS A 174 9.64 -7.99 -4.91
C HIS A 174 10.11 -7.89 -6.37
N MET A 175 9.39 -8.48 -7.33
CA MET A 175 9.74 -8.38 -8.76
C MET A 175 9.61 -6.93 -9.26
N PHE A 176 8.60 -6.20 -8.81
CA PHE A 176 8.44 -4.78 -9.15
C PHE A 176 9.50 -3.92 -8.48
N VAL A 177 9.90 -4.27 -7.24
CA VAL A 177 11.02 -3.61 -6.55
C VAL A 177 12.29 -3.74 -7.39
N GLU A 178 12.67 -4.95 -7.79
CA GLU A 178 13.85 -5.21 -8.64
C GLU A 178 13.82 -4.39 -9.92
N GLN A 179 12.71 -4.43 -10.67
CA GLN A 179 12.54 -3.67 -11.90
C GLN A 179 12.73 -2.16 -11.70
N VAL A 180 12.24 -1.61 -10.58
CA VAL A 180 12.41 -0.19 -10.26
C VAL A 180 13.87 0.13 -9.92
N LEU A 181 14.54 -0.71 -9.13
CA LEU A 181 15.94 -0.50 -8.77
C LEU A 181 16.86 -0.59 -10.00
N GLU A 182 16.62 -1.56 -10.89
CA GLU A 182 17.30 -1.67 -12.18
C GLU A 182 17.12 -0.40 -13.02
N LYS A 183 15.89 0.13 -13.09
CA LYS A 183 15.59 1.37 -13.80
C LYS A 183 16.29 2.58 -13.17
N ILE A 184 16.38 2.65 -11.85
CA ILE A 184 17.10 3.71 -11.13
C ILE A 184 18.61 3.64 -11.40
N SER A 185 19.17 2.44 -11.54
CA SER A 185 20.59 2.23 -11.90
C SER A 185 20.95 2.77 -13.29
N LYS A 186 19.95 3.06 -14.16
CA LYS A 186 20.07 3.58 -15.55
C LYS A 186 20.82 2.66 -16.53
N LYS A 187 21.52 1.64 -16.04
CA LYS A 187 22.28 0.64 -16.78
C LYS A 187 21.99 -0.72 -16.17
N SER A 188 21.02 -1.45 -16.72
CA SER A 188 20.58 -2.75 -16.17
C SER A 188 21.74 -3.76 -16.00
N TYR A 189 22.73 -3.71 -16.87
CA TYR A 189 23.94 -4.55 -16.81
C TYR A 189 24.91 -4.21 -15.67
N LEU A 190 24.68 -3.12 -14.93
CA LEU A 190 25.44 -2.73 -13.73
C LEU A 190 24.57 -2.75 -12.47
N PHE A 191 23.37 -3.34 -12.53
CA PHE A 191 22.52 -3.45 -11.36
C PHE A 191 23.21 -4.32 -10.30
N ASN A 192 23.37 -3.74 -9.11
CA ASN A 192 23.81 -4.44 -7.91
C ASN A 192 22.89 -4.03 -6.77
N ARG A 193 22.17 -5.00 -6.19
CA ARG A 193 21.22 -4.74 -5.09
C ARG A 193 21.90 -4.12 -3.86
N GLU A 194 23.16 -4.45 -3.62
CA GLU A 194 23.95 -3.92 -2.49
C GLU A 194 24.26 -2.41 -2.62
N ASP A 195 24.11 -1.83 -3.81
CA ASP A 195 24.25 -0.38 -4.00
C ASP A 195 23.07 0.42 -3.44
N PHE A 196 21.99 -0.25 -3.03
CA PHE A 196 20.73 0.37 -2.61
C PHE A 196 20.45 0.08 -1.14
N PHE A 197 19.97 1.10 -0.42
CA PHE A 197 19.25 0.90 0.82
C PHE A 197 17.74 0.92 0.55
N VAL A 198 17.08 -0.19 0.83
CA VAL A 198 15.67 -0.43 0.49
C VAL A 198 14.83 -0.49 1.76
N ILE A 199 13.84 0.39 1.82
CA ILE A 199 12.76 0.34 2.80
C ILE A 199 11.50 -0.16 2.12
N ALA A 200 10.73 -1.00 2.81
CA ALA A 200 9.39 -1.39 2.40
C ALA A 200 8.36 -1.08 3.49
N ALA A 201 7.16 -0.65 3.11
CA ALA A 201 6.02 -0.52 4.00
C ALA A 201 4.77 -1.13 3.37
N GLY A 202 3.99 -1.84 4.17
CA GLY A 202 2.79 -2.57 3.74
C GLY A 202 1.98 -3.06 4.95
N ASP A 203 0.76 -3.55 4.71
CA ASP A 203 -0.16 -4.01 5.77
C ASP A 203 -0.65 -5.45 5.57
N THR A 204 -0.42 -6.04 4.40
CA THR A 204 -0.97 -7.35 4.03
C THR A 204 0.09 -8.38 3.64
N GLN A 205 -0.34 -9.64 3.54
CA GLN A 205 0.49 -10.74 3.03
C GLN A 205 1.01 -10.51 1.60
N GLY A 206 0.26 -9.77 0.76
CA GLY A 206 0.70 -9.44 -0.60
C GLY A 206 1.98 -8.58 -0.61
N ASP A 207 2.18 -7.79 0.44
CA ASP A 207 3.35 -6.93 0.63
C ASP A 207 4.57 -7.70 1.14
N PHE A 208 4.35 -8.90 1.70
CA PHE A 208 5.39 -9.62 2.42
C PHE A 208 6.60 -9.92 1.55
N SER A 209 6.40 -10.22 0.27
CA SER A 209 7.52 -10.48 -0.64
C SER A 209 8.43 -9.25 -0.82
N MET A 210 7.84 -8.05 -0.94
CA MET A 210 8.58 -6.79 -0.99
C MET A 210 9.28 -6.49 0.35
N MET A 211 8.63 -6.79 1.48
CA MET A 211 9.24 -6.63 2.80
C MET A 211 10.42 -7.57 3.04
N LYS A 212 10.33 -8.82 2.58
CA LYS A 212 11.43 -9.78 2.63
C LYS A 212 12.62 -9.33 1.78
N TYR A 213 12.36 -8.68 0.65
CA TYR A 213 13.40 -8.14 -0.23
C TYR A 213 14.11 -6.88 0.33
N ALA A 214 13.40 -6.09 1.14
CA ALA A 214 13.92 -4.86 1.71
C ALA A 214 14.96 -5.09 2.82
N ASP A 215 15.79 -4.08 3.07
CA ASP A 215 16.72 -4.08 4.20
C ASP A 215 15.96 -3.83 5.50
N LYS A 216 15.02 -2.87 5.48
CA LYS A 216 14.12 -2.53 6.59
C LYS A 216 12.66 -2.54 6.13
N ALA A 217 11.79 -3.16 6.93
CA ALA A 217 10.36 -3.27 6.68
C ALA A 217 9.53 -2.64 7.80
N PHE A 218 8.51 -1.86 7.41
CA PHE A 218 7.51 -1.30 8.29
C PHE A 218 6.15 -1.97 8.00
N VAL A 219 5.63 -2.65 9.00
CA VAL A 219 4.38 -3.41 8.92
C VAL A 219 3.29 -2.57 9.55
N ILE A 220 2.38 -2.04 8.74
CA ILE A 220 1.38 -1.06 9.16
C ILE A 220 0.08 -1.78 9.49
N ASN A 221 -0.45 -1.63 10.71
CA ASN A 221 -1.72 -2.21 11.15
C ASN A 221 -2.02 -3.65 10.63
N PRO A 222 -1.10 -4.62 10.76
CA PRO A 222 -1.28 -5.94 10.16
C PRO A 222 -2.45 -6.70 10.77
N SER A 223 -3.05 -7.60 9.99
CA SER A 223 -3.93 -8.63 10.55
C SER A 223 -3.14 -9.59 11.44
N ILE A 224 -3.82 -10.27 12.36
CA ILE A 224 -3.19 -11.25 13.26
C ILE A 224 -2.49 -12.35 12.44
N THR A 225 -3.16 -12.88 11.42
CA THR A 225 -2.61 -13.92 10.55
C THR A 225 -1.35 -13.46 9.82
N PHE A 226 -1.32 -12.20 9.36
CA PHE A 226 -0.11 -11.69 8.72
C PHE A 226 1.02 -11.43 9.74
N PHE A 227 0.69 -10.94 10.93
CA PHE A 227 1.66 -10.80 12.01
C PHE A 227 2.29 -12.15 12.37
N ASP A 228 1.51 -13.21 12.52
CA ASP A 228 2.00 -14.56 12.82
C ASP A 228 2.96 -15.07 11.73
N GLN A 229 2.64 -14.84 10.46
CA GLN A 229 3.52 -15.20 9.34
C GLN A 229 4.90 -14.50 9.43
N ILE A 230 4.96 -13.26 9.90
CA ILE A 230 6.23 -12.54 10.10
C ILE A 230 7.02 -13.17 11.25
N ILE A 231 6.35 -13.58 12.33
CA ILE A 231 6.98 -14.27 13.46
C ILE A 231 7.57 -15.61 13.03
N ASP A 232 6.81 -16.41 12.29
CA ASP A 232 7.25 -17.71 11.78
C ASP A 232 8.51 -17.56 10.91
N PHE A 233 8.50 -16.59 9.98
CA PHE A 233 9.66 -16.28 9.13
C PHE A 233 10.92 -15.92 9.94
N LEU A 234 10.78 -15.17 11.04
CA LEU A 234 11.91 -14.81 11.89
C LEU A 234 12.40 -15.97 12.75
N GLY A 235 11.51 -16.89 13.15
CA GLY A 235 11.88 -18.12 13.86
C GLY A 235 12.74 -19.05 13.01
N GLU A 236 12.48 -19.11 11.71
CA GLU A 236 13.26 -19.89 10.73
C GLU A 236 14.64 -19.29 10.43
N ASP A 237 14.86 -17.98 10.66
CA ASP A 237 16.08 -17.23 10.32
C ASP A 237 16.99 -16.95 11.55
N SER A 238 16.89 -17.80 12.59
CA SER A 238 17.51 -17.58 13.92
C SER A 238 19.04 -17.66 13.98
N ASP A 239 19.72 -18.01 12.88
CA ASP A 239 21.18 -18.18 12.80
C ASP A 239 21.96 -16.90 12.41
N LYS A 240 21.29 -15.74 12.23
CA LYS A 240 21.97 -14.49 11.85
C LYS A 240 22.32 -13.61 13.06
N SER A 241 23.59 -13.22 13.15
CA SER A 241 24.18 -12.35 14.18
C SER A 241 23.85 -10.85 14.03
N ASP A 242 22.92 -10.48 13.15
CA ASP A 242 22.52 -9.09 12.94
C ASP A 242 21.51 -8.67 14.01
N GLU A 243 21.94 -7.81 14.93
CA GLU A 243 21.09 -7.26 16.00
C GLU A 243 20.04 -6.26 15.47
N ARG A 244 20.11 -5.86 14.19
CA ARG A 244 19.18 -4.89 13.61
C ARG A 244 17.83 -5.53 13.33
N CYS A 245 16.78 -4.87 13.81
CA CYS A 245 15.40 -5.32 13.66
C CYS A 245 14.91 -5.09 12.22
N LYS A 246 14.79 -6.14 11.39
CA LYS A 246 14.27 -5.99 10.02
C LYS A 246 12.82 -5.51 9.99
N PHE A 247 11.95 -6.04 10.86
CA PHE A 247 10.52 -5.74 10.86
C PHE A 247 10.11 -4.88 12.06
N THR A 248 9.59 -3.69 11.79
CA THR A 248 8.92 -2.85 12.79
C THR A 248 7.43 -2.83 12.50
N VAL A 249 6.60 -3.20 13.47
CA VAL A 249 5.15 -3.03 13.41
C VAL A 249 4.76 -1.66 13.91
N ILE A 250 3.94 -0.95 13.13
CA ILE A 250 3.33 0.33 13.49
C ILE A 250 1.82 0.15 13.44
N SER A 251 1.17 0.25 14.60
CA SER A 251 -0.29 0.28 14.69
C SER A 251 -0.76 1.69 15.00
N GLU A 252 -1.74 2.23 14.26
CA GLU A 252 -2.30 3.56 14.51
C GLU A 252 -3.77 3.45 14.93
N ARG A 253 -4.07 3.89 16.16
CA ARG A 253 -5.45 4.03 16.65
C ARG A 253 -5.72 5.47 17.03
N LYS A 254 -6.86 6.00 16.58
CA LYS A 254 -7.28 7.39 16.83
C LYS A 254 -6.16 8.38 16.52
N ARG A 255 -5.49 8.21 15.37
CA ARG A 255 -4.42 9.10 14.88
C ARG A 255 -3.17 9.13 15.78
N ARG A 256 -2.90 8.06 16.53
CA ARG A 256 -1.73 7.89 17.39
C ARG A 256 -1.02 6.57 17.09
N PRO A 257 0.28 6.59 16.74
CA PRO A 257 1.04 5.36 16.52
C PRO A 257 1.41 4.65 17.82
N VAL A 258 1.46 3.33 17.73
CA VAL A 258 2.01 2.37 18.69
C VAL A 258 3.04 1.56 17.90
N ILE A 259 4.27 1.46 18.41
CA ILE A 259 5.35 0.77 17.71
C ILE A 259 5.79 -0.47 18.48
N GLU A 260 6.00 -1.56 17.75
CA GLU A 260 6.58 -2.79 18.25
C GLU A 260 7.73 -3.22 17.31
N ASN A 261 8.95 -3.32 17.84
CA ASN A 261 10.07 -3.92 17.11
C ASN A 261 10.05 -5.44 17.30
N ILE A 262 10.19 -6.20 16.21
CA ILE A 262 10.22 -7.66 16.24
C ILE A 262 11.66 -8.16 16.06
N LEU A 263 12.24 -8.77 17.10
CA LEU A 263 13.59 -9.32 17.07
C LEU A 263 13.58 -10.83 16.76
N SER A 264 14.69 -11.32 16.17
CA SER A 264 14.88 -12.72 15.77
C SER A 264 14.79 -13.73 16.93
N ASN A 265 15.01 -13.28 18.16
CA ASN A 265 14.91 -14.11 19.37
C ASN A 265 13.51 -14.09 20.03
N THR A 266 12.47 -13.67 19.31
CA THR A 266 11.07 -13.53 19.80
C THR A 266 10.87 -12.58 20.99
N LYS A 267 11.89 -11.80 21.39
CA LYS A 267 11.68 -10.71 22.35
C LYS A 267 11.00 -9.54 21.65
N LYS A 268 9.89 -9.09 22.21
CA LYS A 268 9.23 -7.83 21.84
C LYS A 268 9.85 -6.71 22.65
N GLU A 269 10.45 -5.73 21.96
CA GLU A 269 10.78 -4.45 22.56
C GLU A 269 9.87 -3.37 21.96
N SER A 270 8.98 -2.84 22.79
CA SER A 270 8.09 -1.75 22.41
C SER A 270 8.64 -0.43 22.96
N PRO A 271 9.15 0.48 22.12
CA PRO A 271 9.49 1.81 22.58
C PRO A 271 8.21 2.53 23.03
N ILE A 272 8.25 3.17 24.20
CA ILE A 272 7.12 3.97 24.69
C ILE A 272 7.04 5.27 23.87
N ILE A 273 6.20 5.27 22.84
CA ILE A 273 5.93 6.44 22.00
C ILE A 273 4.59 7.05 22.40
N ARG A 274 4.64 8.27 22.96
CA ARG A 274 3.45 8.94 23.53
C ARG A 274 2.85 10.00 22.61
N ASN A 275 3.59 10.43 21.59
CA ASN A 275 3.18 11.47 20.64
C ASN A 275 3.98 11.37 19.32
N LEU A 276 3.63 12.21 18.33
CA LEU A 276 4.25 12.21 16.99
C LEU A 276 5.70 12.68 16.99
N GLU A 277 6.07 13.62 17.85
CA GLU A 277 7.47 14.07 17.95
C GLU A 277 8.39 12.95 18.45
N CYS A 278 7.92 12.16 19.42
CA CYS A 278 8.60 10.95 19.87
C CYS A 278 8.71 9.91 18.75
N PHE A 279 7.69 9.79 17.89
CA PHE A 279 7.70 8.89 16.73
C PHE A 279 8.81 9.29 15.74
N GLU A 280 8.89 10.56 15.35
CA GLU A 280 9.92 11.05 14.42
C GLU A 280 11.34 10.88 14.96
N ARG A 281 11.54 11.21 16.25
CA ARG A 281 12.82 11.00 16.94
C ARG A 281 13.21 9.53 16.99
N TRP A 282 12.23 8.64 17.23
CA TRP A 282 12.46 7.21 17.21
C TRP A 282 12.82 6.72 15.80
N LEU A 283 12.07 7.13 14.77
CA LEU A 283 12.30 6.74 13.39
C LEU A 283 13.69 7.15 12.90
N SER A 284 14.14 8.36 13.24
CA SER A 284 15.50 8.82 12.93
C SER A 284 16.57 7.97 13.63
N LYS A 285 16.39 7.62 14.91
CA LYS A 285 17.33 6.73 15.61
C LYS A 285 17.36 5.34 15.00
N GLU A 286 16.19 4.78 14.68
CA GLU A 286 16.06 3.45 14.08
C GLU A 286 16.79 3.39 12.73
N LEU A 287 16.55 4.35 11.82
CA LEU A 287 17.20 4.33 10.50
C LEU A 287 18.72 4.61 10.54
N ARG A 288 19.21 5.34 11.54
CA ARG A 288 20.67 5.53 11.77
C ARG A 288 21.40 4.24 12.16
N LEU A 289 20.69 3.17 12.52
CA LEU A 289 21.31 1.85 12.71
C LEU A 289 21.65 1.19 11.37
N TRP A 290 21.03 1.64 10.29
CA TRP A 290 21.14 1.05 8.96
C TRP A 290 22.02 1.86 8.01
N ILE A 291 21.90 3.19 8.09
CA ILE A 291 22.64 4.18 7.28
C ILE A 291 23.93 4.56 8.01
#